data_AF-A0A1V9V0Y9-F1
#
_entry.id   AF-A0A1V9V0Y9-F1
#
_cell.length_a   1.000
_cell.length_b   1.000
_cell.length_c   1.000
_cell.angle_alpha   90.00
_cell.angle_beta   90.00
_cell.angle_gamma   90.00
#
_symmetry.space_group_name_H-M   'P 1'
#
loop_
_entity.id
_entity.type
_entity.pdbx_description
1 polymer ?
#
loop_
_entity_poly.entity_id
_entity_poly.type
_entity_poly.pdbx_seq_one_letter_code
_entity_poly.pdbx_strand_id
1 'polypeptide(L)'
;MQPNQQPKDEGQTVLQRLAPDQFDVVLGSHPTKRKVAHTKSSWPLSSVVICLALAIAIVFLALRMFHTPKASQIAIAPPPAVEIGEESATVAPPADIRTTEQVVYVAPKLETAQPVASKPLDDCLKNGNVIDRDVINCRFGEAQPTDYNAPRPQGMVSDRYMADYKAGAARPKAEPSGRRYEVAGVLIREIDSRNRYEARYRIYNNHVENSSVCMNFKTDSVEYRECRRAAEPYFKDMCSDWSKRLAKDKDEKNKQAQEQYCEAARTYRP
;
A
#
# COMPACT_ATOMS: atom_id res chain seq x y z
N MET A 1 62.97 7.76 4.68
CA MET A 1 62.45 6.38 4.50
C MET A 1 62.04 5.85 5.86
N GLN A 2 60.74 5.79 6.13
CA GLN A 2 60.10 4.89 7.10
C GLN A 2 58.60 4.83 6.73
N PRO A 3 58.01 3.63 6.62
CA PRO A 3 56.69 3.46 6.01
C PRO A 3 55.58 3.71 7.03
N ASN A 4 54.59 4.51 6.64
CA ASN A 4 53.39 4.78 7.43
C ASN A 4 52.43 3.58 7.30
N GLN A 5 52.25 2.81 8.38
CA GLN A 5 51.28 1.72 8.44
C GLN A 5 49.88 2.31 8.68
N GLN A 6 48.98 2.12 7.72
CA GLN A 6 47.56 2.44 7.89
C GLN A 6 46.91 1.45 8.86
N PRO A 7 46.05 1.92 9.80
CA PRO A 7 45.32 1.03 10.69
C PRO A 7 44.23 0.28 9.92
N LYS A 8 44.05 -0.98 10.31
CA LYS A 8 43.08 -1.93 9.77
C LYS A 8 41.74 -1.67 10.43
N ASP A 9 40.78 -1.15 9.67
CA ASP A 9 39.41 -0.91 10.13
C ASP A 9 38.69 -2.24 10.39
N GLU A 10 38.73 -2.69 11.65
CA GLU A 10 37.77 -3.64 12.17
C GLU A 10 36.44 -2.90 12.34
N GLY A 11 35.37 -3.40 11.73
CA GLY A 11 34.06 -2.75 11.62
C GLY A 11 33.28 -2.59 12.94
N GLN A 12 33.90 -1.98 13.95
CA GLN A 12 33.28 -1.54 15.20
C GLN A 12 33.10 -0.02 15.16
N THR A 13 31.84 0.43 15.13
CA THR A 13 31.49 1.83 15.29
C THR A 13 31.66 2.24 16.76
N VAL A 14 32.85 2.70 17.13
CA VAL A 14 33.09 3.32 18.44
C VAL A 14 32.57 4.76 18.39
N LEU A 15 31.41 5.02 19.00
CA LEU A 15 30.87 6.37 19.15
C LEU A 15 31.66 7.11 20.24
N GLN A 16 32.62 7.93 19.83
CA GLN A 16 33.38 8.79 20.72
C GLN A 16 32.56 10.03 21.07
N ARG A 17 32.16 10.20 22.35
CA ARG A 17 31.50 11.42 22.83
C ARG A 17 32.50 12.58 22.86
N LEU A 18 32.22 13.65 22.13
CA LEU A 18 32.95 14.92 22.25
C LEU A 18 32.55 15.65 23.55
N ALA A 19 33.49 16.45 24.07
CA ALA A 19 33.32 17.31 25.24
C ALA A 19 32.27 18.43 24.98
N PRO A 20 31.61 18.95 26.03
CA PRO A 20 30.35 19.70 25.91
C PRO A 20 30.42 21.12 25.34
N ASP A 21 31.51 21.54 24.69
CA ASP A 21 31.68 22.92 24.20
C ASP A 21 32.03 23.03 22.70
N GLN A 22 31.65 22.02 21.90
CA GLN A 22 31.87 22.06 20.46
C GLN A 22 30.68 21.47 19.71
N PHE A 23 29.87 22.33 19.10
CA PHE A 23 28.77 21.95 18.21
C PHE A 23 29.27 22.09 16.76
N ASP A 24 29.41 20.96 16.06
CA ASP A 24 29.74 20.95 14.64
C ASP A 24 28.44 20.90 13.83
N VAL A 25 28.12 21.98 13.11
CA VAL A 25 26.92 22.07 12.27
C VAL A 25 27.21 21.37 10.96
N VAL A 26 26.96 20.07 10.91
CA VAL A 26 27.04 19.29 9.66
C VAL A 26 25.77 19.53 8.85
N LEU A 27 25.83 20.50 7.92
CA LEU A 27 24.87 20.63 6.83
C LEU A 27 24.88 19.32 6.03
N GLY A 28 23.75 18.60 6.07
CA GLY A 28 23.61 17.26 5.50
C GLY A 28 23.92 17.21 4.01
N SER A 29 25.10 16.71 3.65
CA SER A 29 25.40 16.23 2.31
C SER A 29 24.87 14.81 2.15
N HIS A 30 23.93 14.63 1.24
CA HIS A 30 23.30 13.35 0.90
C HIS A 30 24.34 12.34 0.40
N PRO A 31 24.33 11.06 0.84
CA PRO A 31 25.29 10.08 0.36
C PRO A 31 24.97 9.69 -1.09
N THR A 32 25.89 10.00 -2.01
CA THR A 32 25.84 9.48 -3.38
C THR A 32 26.19 8.00 -3.38
N LYS A 33 25.36 7.19 -4.04
CA LYS A 33 25.49 5.72 -4.09
C LYS A 33 26.86 5.31 -4.66
N ARG A 34 27.70 4.70 -3.83
CA ARG A 34 28.96 4.08 -4.23
C ARG A 34 28.65 2.79 -5.00
N LYS A 35 29.03 2.72 -6.28
CA LYS A 35 28.95 1.48 -7.07
C LYS A 35 29.96 0.48 -6.52
N VAL A 36 29.47 -0.66 -6.02
CA VAL A 36 30.29 -1.80 -5.58
C VAL A 36 30.92 -2.43 -6.82
N ALA A 37 32.25 -2.58 -6.82
CA ALA A 37 32.97 -3.26 -7.89
C ALA A 37 32.65 -4.77 -7.85
N HIS A 38 32.27 -5.34 -9.00
CA HIS A 38 32.02 -6.78 -9.15
C HIS A 38 33.35 -7.54 -9.04
N THR A 39 33.51 -8.34 -7.98
CA THR A 39 34.63 -9.27 -7.86
C THR A 39 34.39 -10.45 -8.80
N LYS A 40 35.27 -10.66 -9.79
CA LYS A 40 35.30 -11.90 -10.58
C LYS A 40 35.68 -13.06 -9.66
N SER A 41 34.68 -13.79 -9.17
CA SER A 41 34.88 -15.03 -8.43
C SER A 41 35.19 -16.14 -9.42
N SER A 42 36.42 -16.67 -9.38
CA SER A 42 36.80 -17.89 -10.09
C SER A 42 35.92 -19.03 -9.59
N TRP A 43 35.03 -19.53 -10.43
CA TRP A 43 34.13 -20.63 -10.08
C TRP A 43 34.96 -21.88 -9.79
N PRO A 44 34.90 -22.47 -8.58
CA PRO A 44 35.67 -23.67 -8.30
C PRO A 44 35.15 -24.80 -9.18
N LEU A 45 36.04 -25.59 -9.77
CA LEU A 45 35.73 -26.75 -10.63
C LEU A 45 34.69 -27.70 -9.99
N SER A 46 34.61 -27.72 -8.66
CA SER A 46 33.57 -28.41 -7.88
C SER A 46 32.15 -28.00 -8.26
N SER A 47 31.87 -26.71 -8.51
CA SER A 47 30.55 -26.22 -8.93
C SER A 47 30.16 -26.76 -10.30
N VAL A 48 31.13 -26.85 -11.23
CA VAL A 48 30.89 -27.37 -12.58
C VAL A 48 30.61 -28.88 -12.54
N VAL A 49 31.32 -29.63 -11.71
CA VAL A 49 31.08 -31.07 -11.50
C VAL A 49 29.71 -31.32 -10.88
N ILE A 50 29.29 -30.51 -9.90
CA ILE A 50 27.96 -30.59 -9.29
C ILE A 50 26.86 -30.29 -10.32
N CYS A 51 27.04 -29.27 -11.16
CA CYS A 51 26.09 -28.94 -12.23
C CYS A 51 25.97 -30.06 -13.27
N LEU A 52 27.07 -30.69 -13.65
CA LEU A 52 27.06 -31.84 -14.58
C LEU A 52 26.35 -33.06 -13.98
N ALA A 53 26.59 -33.37 -12.71
CA ALA A 53 25.91 -34.47 -12.03
C ALA A 53 24.39 -34.25 -11.97
N LEU A 54 23.95 -33.01 -11.69
CA LEU A 54 22.54 -32.65 -11.70
C LEU A 54 21.92 -32.77 -13.10
N ALA A 55 22.62 -32.33 -14.14
CA ALA A 55 22.15 -32.44 -15.51
C ALA A 55 21.94 -33.91 -15.93
N ILE A 56 22.88 -34.80 -15.59
CA ILE A 56 22.77 -36.25 -15.88
C ILE A 56 21.57 -36.86 -15.13
N ALA A 57 21.38 -36.50 -13.86
CA ALA A 57 20.24 -36.99 -13.07
C ALA A 57 18.89 -36.55 -13.66
N ILE A 58 18.77 -35.30 -14.12
CA ILE A 58 17.56 -34.79 -14.76
C ILE A 58 17.26 -35.53 -16.06
N VAL A 59 18.28 -35.78 -16.91
CA VAL A 59 18.11 -36.55 -18.15
C VAL A 59 17.69 -37.99 -17.86
N PHE A 60 18.27 -38.63 -16.85
CA PHE A 60 17.90 -39.97 -16.44
C PHE A 60 16.43 -40.05 -15.97
N LEU A 61 15.97 -39.08 -15.18
CA LEU A 61 14.57 -39.00 -14.74
C LEU A 61 13.61 -38.74 -15.91
N ALA A 62 13.99 -37.91 -16.89
CA ALA A 62 13.19 -37.69 -18.08
C ALA A 62 13.02 -38.99 -18.88
N LEU A 63 14.09 -39.74 -19.11
CA LEU A 63 14.01 -41.04 -19.79
C LEU A 63 13.12 -42.03 -19.04
N ARG A 64 13.18 -42.06 -17.70
CA ARG A 64 12.26 -42.89 -16.90
C ARG A 64 10.79 -42.52 -17.11
N MET A 65 10.48 -41.22 -17.21
CA MET A 65 9.11 -40.73 -17.45
C MET A 65 8.59 -41.06 -18.86
N PHE A 66 9.47 -41.08 -19.87
CA PHE A 66 9.06 -41.43 -21.24
C PHE A 66 8.95 -42.94 -21.48
N HIS A 67 9.62 -43.77 -20.66
CA HIS A 67 9.58 -45.23 -20.76
C HIS A 67 8.50 -45.89 -19.89
N THR A 68 7.67 -45.14 -19.17
CA THR A 68 6.47 -45.73 -18.53
C THR A 68 5.40 -45.96 -19.60
N PRO A 69 4.97 -47.21 -19.87
CA PRO A 69 3.91 -47.47 -20.84
C PRO A 69 2.60 -46.84 -20.37
N LYS A 70 1.92 -46.17 -21.32
CA LYS A 70 0.60 -45.55 -21.15
C LYS A 70 -0.37 -46.50 -20.44
N ALA A 71 -0.83 -46.11 -19.26
CA ALA A 71 -1.97 -46.76 -18.60
C ALA A 71 -3.25 -46.48 -19.43
N SER A 72 -3.93 -47.58 -19.76
CA SER A 72 -5.20 -47.66 -20.47
C SER A 72 -6.28 -46.77 -19.86
N GLN A 73 -6.98 -46.00 -20.70
CA GLN A 73 -8.18 -45.27 -20.30
C GLN A 73 -9.33 -46.27 -20.12
N ILE A 74 -9.84 -46.38 -18.90
CA ILE A 74 -11.12 -47.04 -18.63
C ILE A 74 -12.22 -46.09 -19.09
N ALA A 75 -12.97 -46.52 -20.10
CA ALA A 75 -14.19 -45.86 -20.56
C ALA A 75 -15.30 -46.06 -19.52
N ILE A 76 -15.88 -44.96 -19.03
CA ILE A 76 -17.12 -44.99 -18.23
C ILE A 76 -18.28 -44.70 -19.19
N ALA A 77 -19.21 -45.66 -19.27
CA ALA A 77 -20.44 -45.55 -20.05
C ALA A 77 -21.42 -44.53 -19.43
N PRO A 78 -22.25 -43.84 -20.24
CA PRO A 78 -23.26 -42.90 -19.74
C PRO A 78 -24.52 -43.64 -19.26
N PRO A 79 -25.18 -43.17 -18.17
CA PRO A 79 -26.52 -43.64 -17.81
C PRO A 79 -27.61 -42.98 -18.68
N PRO A 80 -28.76 -43.66 -18.90
CA PRO A 80 -29.78 -43.30 -19.88
C PRO A 80 -30.70 -42.15 -19.44
N ALA A 81 -31.24 -41.48 -20.46
CA ALA A 81 -32.27 -40.44 -20.40
C ALA A 81 -33.63 -40.97 -19.90
N VAL A 82 -34.29 -40.21 -19.01
CA VAL A 82 -35.74 -40.26 -18.80
C VAL A 82 -36.28 -38.88 -18.40
N GLU A 83 -37.34 -38.49 -19.11
CA GLU A 83 -38.45 -37.57 -18.81
C GLU A 83 -38.27 -36.05 -18.80
N ILE A 84 -38.86 -35.47 -19.85
CA ILE A 84 -39.26 -34.09 -20.03
C ILE A 84 -40.42 -33.79 -19.08
N GLY A 85 -40.22 -32.82 -18.17
CA GLY A 85 -41.28 -32.12 -17.46
C GLY A 85 -41.36 -30.69 -17.96
N GLU A 86 -42.45 -30.38 -18.65
CA GLU A 86 -42.82 -29.06 -19.17
C GLU A 86 -43.64 -28.34 -18.08
N GLU A 87 -43.12 -27.30 -17.42
CA GLU A 87 -44.00 -26.35 -16.71
C GLU A 87 -43.39 -24.94 -16.50
N SER A 88 -44.00 -24.00 -17.22
CA SER A 88 -44.32 -22.61 -16.88
C SER A 88 -43.21 -21.56 -16.62
N ALA A 89 -43.07 -20.69 -17.63
CA ALA A 89 -42.43 -19.38 -17.54
C ALA A 89 -43.24 -18.44 -16.63
N THR A 90 -42.59 -17.85 -15.62
CA THR A 90 -43.16 -16.75 -14.83
C THR A 90 -42.48 -15.43 -15.18
N VAL A 91 -43.33 -14.47 -15.53
CA VAL A 91 -43.06 -13.09 -15.98
C VAL A 91 -42.50 -12.23 -14.83
N ALA A 92 -41.45 -11.45 -15.10
CA ALA A 92 -40.96 -10.39 -14.21
C ALA A 92 -41.56 -9.02 -14.61
N PRO A 93 -41.98 -8.16 -13.66
CA PRO A 93 -42.39 -6.79 -13.97
C PRO A 93 -41.18 -5.82 -14.00
N PRO A 94 -41.25 -4.73 -14.79
CA PRO A 94 -40.14 -3.80 -14.99
C PRO A 94 -39.96 -2.79 -13.85
N ALA A 95 -38.71 -2.33 -13.69
CA ALA A 95 -38.27 -1.34 -12.72
C ALA A 95 -38.78 0.09 -13.05
N ASP A 96 -39.21 0.80 -12.00
CA ASP A 96 -39.74 2.17 -12.10
C ASP A 96 -38.62 3.22 -11.97
N ILE A 97 -38.72 4.26 -12.80
CA ILE A 97 -37.69 5.26 -13.10
C ILE A 97 -37.82 6.42 -12.11
N ARG A 98 -36.76 6.73 -11.36
CA ARG A 98 -36.70 7.90 -10.48
C ARG A 98 -36.55 9.19 -11.29
N THR A 99 -37.57 10.04 -11.29
CA THR A 99 -37.56 11.42 -11.78
C THR A 99 -36.61 12.29 -10.95
N THR A 100 -35.62 12.91 -11.59
CA THR A 100 -34.75 13.92 -10.99
C THR A 100 -35.32 15.31 -11.28
N GLU A 101 -35.78 15.98 -10.23
CA GLU A 101 -36.23 17.37 -10.26
C GLU A 101 -35.01 18.30 -10.38
N GLN A 102 -34.84 18.94 -11.54
CA GLN A 102 -33.78 19.91 -11.78
C GLN A 102 -34.20 21.29 -11.25
N VAL A 103 -33.58 21.73 -10.16
CA VAL A 103 -33.74 23.11 -9.63
C VAL A 103 -32.82 24.05 -10.41
N VAL A 104 -33.41 24.94 -11.20
CA VAL A 104 -32.72 26.02 -11.91
C VAL A 104 -32.44 27.17 -10.93
N TYR A 105 -31.17 27.52 -10.72
CA TYR A 105 -30.76 28.70 -9.97
C TYR A 105 -30.68 29.93 -10.90
N VAL A 106 -31.46 30.96 -10.59
CA VAL A 106 -31.35 32.28 -11.22
C VAL A 106 -30.41 33.14 -10.37
N ALA A 107 -29.31 33.61 -10.96
CA ALA A 107 -28.38 34.53 -10.30
C ALA A 107 -28.95 35.97 -10.29
N PRO A 108 -28.78 36.75 -9.20
CA PRO A 108 -29.19 38.15 -9.18
C PRO A 108 -28.23 38.99 -10.04
N LYS A 109 -28.79 39.88 -10.87
CA LYS A 109 -28.04 40.88 -11.63
C LYS A 109 -27.38 41.87 -10.66
N LEU A 110 -26.06 41.99 -10.72
CA LEU A 110 -25.31 43.04 -10.02
C LEU A 110 -25.55 44.37 -10.74
N GLU A 111 -26.21 45.32 -10.09
CA GLU A 111 -26.32 46.69 -10.57
C GLU A 111 -24.95 47.37 -10.45
N THR A 112 -24.33 47.62 -11.59
CA THR A 112 -23.10 48.41 -11.68
C THR A 112 -23.43 49.86 -11.34
N ALA A 113 -23.08 50.30 -10.12
CA ALA A 113 -23.13 51.71 -9.74
C ALA A 113 -22.22 52.54 -10.66
N GLN A 114 -22.76 53.62 -11.22
CA GLN A 114 -22.04 54.57 -12.07
C GLN A 114 -20.86 55.21 -11.31
N PRO A 115 -19.72 55.50 -11.98
CA PRO A 115 -18.59 56.15 -11.33
C PRO A 115 -18.93 57.61 -11.00
N VAL A 116 -18.83 57.95 -9.72
CA VAL A 116 -18.89 59.32 -9.21
C VAL A 116 -17.80 60.14 -9.90
N ALA A 117 -18.16 61.33 -10.40
CA ALA A 117 -17.26 62.22 -11.13
C ALA A 117 -16.01 62.58 -10.29
N SER A 118 -14.85 62.00 -10.61
CA SER A 118 -13.60 62.30 -9.94
C SER A 118 -13.00 63.62 -10.44
N LYS A 119 -12.51 64.46 -9.55
CA LYS A 119 -11.82 65.71 -9.88
C LYS A 119 -10.44 65.41 -10.53
N PRO A 120 -9.92 66.24 -11.46
CA PRO A 120 -8.57 66.02 -12.02
C PRO A 120 -7.50 66.03 -10.92
N LEU A 121 -6.48 65.18 -11.06
CA LEU A 121 -5.45 64.97 -10.03
C LEU A 121 -4.59 66.23 -9.79
N ASP A 122 -4.39 67.03 -10.85
CA ASP A 122 -3.57 68.25 -10.80
C ASP A 122 -4.15 69.30 -9.85
N ASP A 123 -5.48 69.36 -9.71
CA ASP A 123 -6.16 70.26 -8.76
C ASP A 123 -5.96 69.84 -7.30
N CYS A 124 -5.55 68.59 -7.05
CA CYS A 124 -5.41 68.00 -5.71
C CYS A 124 -3.96 67.77 -5.30
N LEU A 125 -3.00 67.82 -6.23
CA LEU A 125 -1.57 67.72 -5.94
C LEU A 125 -1.07 69.02 -5.31
N LYS A 126 -0.58 68.95 -4.08
CA LYS A 126 0.18 70.05 -3.46
C LYS A 126 1.60 70.09 -4.05
N ASN A 127 2.39 71.12 -3.75
CA ASN A 127 3.71 71.44 -4.35
C ASN A 127 4.85 70.38 -4.20
N GLY A 128 4.53 69.09 -4.06
CA GLY A 128 5.44 67.97 -4.15
C GLY A 128 4.71 66.74 -4.71
N ASN A 129 5.42 65.89 -5.45
CA ASN A 129 4.89 64.69 -6.12
C ASN A 129 4.50 63.54 -5.15
N VAL A 130 4.04 63.86 -3.94
CA VAL A 130 3.66 62.87 -2.92
C VAL A 130 2.14 62.75 -2.90
N ILE A 131 1.64 61.54 -3.16
CA ILE A 131 0.20 61.23 -3.14
C ILE A 131 -0.16 60.77 -1.72
N ASP A 132 -0.64 61.70 -0.91
CA ASP A 132 -1.13 61.42 0.45
C ASP A 132 -2.65 61.17 0.48
N ARG A 133 -3.15 60.71 1.64
CA ARG A 133 -4.57 60.46 1.91
C ARG A 133 -5.46 61.66 1.55
N ASP A 134 -4.94 62.88 1.77
CA ASP A 134 -5.63 64.13 1.43
C ASP A 134 -5.85 64.31 -0.08
N VAL A 135 -4.88 63.90 -0.90
CA VAL A 135 -4.97 63.96 -2.37
C VAL A 135 -6.03 62.98 -2.86
N ILE A 136 -6.07 61.78 -2.26
CA ILE A 136 -7.08 60.76 -2.55
C ILE A 136 -8.48 61.28 -2.18
N ASN A 137 -8.64 61.85 -0.98
CA ASN A 137 -9.91 62.40 -0.51
C ASN A 137 -10.36 63.62 -1.32
N CYS A 138 -9.44 64.47 -1.77
CA CYS A 138 -9.75 65.60 -2.66
C CYS A 138 -10.27 65.13 -4.02
N ARG A 139 -9.68 64.06 -4.57
CA ARG A 139 -10.02 63.57 -5.91
C ARG A 139 -11.31 62.76 -5.95
N PHE A 140 -11.54 61.93 -4.93
CA PHE A 140 -12.63 60.96 -4.89
C PHE A 140 -13.70 61.25 -3.84
N GLY A 141 -13.57 62.36 -3.10
CA GLY A 141 -14.40 62.66 -1.93
C GLY A 141 -13.89 61.97 -0.66
N GLU A 142 -14.38 62.40 0.49
CA GLU A 142 -14.07 61.76 1.76
C GLU A 142 -14.56 60.32 1.73
N ALA A 143 -13.63 59.36 1.84
CA ALA A 143 -14.00 57.95 1.96
C ALA A 143 -14.87 57.81 3.20
N GLN A 144 -16.16 57.49 3.01
CA GLN A 144 -17.04 57.25 4.14
C GLN A 144 -16.36 56.26 5.09
N PRO A 145 -16.38 56.50 6.41
CA PRO A 145 -15.86 55.55 7.38
C PRO A 145 -16.51 54.22 7.06
N THR A 146 -15.68 53.25 6.67
CA THR A 146 -16.11 51.91 6.25
C THR A 146 -17.19 51.47 7.20
N ASP A 147 -18.42 51.28 6.70
CA ASP A 147 -19.50 50.75 7.50
C ASP A 147 -18.94 49.55 8.25
N TYR A 148 -18.91 49.61 9.58
CA TYR A 148 -18.51 48.46 10.40
C TYR A 148 -19.42 47.25 10.16
N ASN A 149 -20.53 47.46 9.43
CA ASN A 149 -21.48 46.47 8.94
C ASN A 149 -21.35 46.13 7.45
N ALA A 150 -20.33 46.64 6.73
CA ALA A 150 -20.07 46.23 5.36
C ALA A 150 -19.75 44.72 5.36
N PRO A 151 -20.44 43.89 4.55
CA PRO A 151 -20.10 42.49 4.42
C PRO A 151 -18.62 42.38 4.06
N ARG A 152 -17.84 41.69 4.89
CA ARG A 152 -16.43 41.41 4.60
C ARG A 152 -16.35 40.85 3.18
N PRO A 153 -15.36 41.25 2.36
CA PRO A 153 -15.20 40.70 1.02
C PRO A 153 -15.02 39.18 1.16
N GLN A 154 -16.11 38.44 0.90
CA GLN A 154 -16.09 37.00 0.87
C GLN A 154 -15.29 36.62 -0.37
N GLY A 155 -14.13 35.99 -0.18
CA GLY A 155 -13.41 35.39 -1.30
C GLY A 155 -14.31 34.36 -2.00
N MET A 156 -13.92 33.91 -3.19
CA MET A 156 -14.70 32.93 -3.98
C MET A 156 -14.92 31.57 -3.28
N VAL A 157 -14.46 31.40 -2.04
CA VAL A 157 -14.58 30.19 -1.24
C VAL A 157 -15.32 30.54 0.04
N SER A 158 -16.41 29.81 0.32
CA SER A 158 -17.18 30.02 1.54
C SER A 158 -16.36 29.66 2.78
N ASP A 159 -16.61 30.38 3.87
CA ASP A 159 -15.97 30.10 5.17
C ASP A 159 -16.21 28.66 5.61
N ARG A 160 -17.38 28.10 5.28
CA ARG A 160 -17.73 26.71 5.54
C ARG A 160 -16.85 25.73 4.77
N TYR A 161 -16.59 25.98 3.48
CA TYR A 161 -15.68 25.14 2.70
C TYR A 161 -14.26 25.20 3.24
N MET A 162 -13.77 26.40 3.60
CA MET A 162 -12.44 26.54 4.21
C MET A 162 -12.34 25.84 5.57
N ALA A 163 -13.39 25.89 6.38
CA ALA A 163 -13.47 25.17 7.64
C ALA A 163 -13.44 23.65 7.42
N ASP A 164 -14.22 23.13 6.47
CA ASP A 164 -14.26 21.71 6.13
C ASP A 164 -12.93 21.23 5.53
N TYR A 165 -12.31 22.01 4.65
CA TYR A 165 -11.00 21.71 4.07
C TYR A 165 -9.90 21.68 5.15
N LYS A 166 -9.85 22.69 6.03
CA LYS A 166 -8.91 22.71 7.15
C LYS A 166 -9.17 21.57 8.13
N ALA A 167 -10.43 21.28 8.43
CA ALA A 167 -10.82 20.16 9.28
C ALA A 167 -10.43 18.82 8.65
N GLY A 168 -10.49 18.68 7.32
CA GLY A 168 -10.05 17.51 6.55
C GLY A 168 -8.53 17.36 6.47
N ALA A 169 -7.82 18.46 6.24
CA ALA A 169 -6.36 18.50 6.16
C ALA A 169 -5.67 18.29 7.52
N ALA A 170 -6.32 18.72 8.61
CA ALA A 170 -5.86 18.49 9.98
C ALA A 170 -6.27 17.12 10.54
N ARG A 171 -7.09 16.33 9.83
CA ARG A 171 -7.30 14.95 10.25
C ARG A 171 -5.98 14.22 10.01
N PRO A 172 -5.32 13.68 11.04
CA PRO A 172 -4.32 12.66 10.78
C PRO A 172 -5.01 11.62 9.90
N LYS A 173 -4.36 11.19 8.80
CA LYS A 173 -4.78 9.98 8.07
C LYS A 173 -5.16 8.99 9.14
N ALA A 174 -6.41 8.53 9.13
CA ALA A 174 -6.88 7.56 10.10
C ALA A 174 -5.94 6.35 9.99
N GLU A 175 -4.89 6.34 10.82
CA GLU A 175 -4.15 5.15 11.13
C GLU A 175 -5.25 4.22 11.63
N PRO A 176 -5.41 3.03 11.03
CA PRO A 176 -6.45 2.13 11.45
C PRO A 176 -6.34 2.03 12.97
N SER A 177 -7.38 2.43 13.69
CA SER A 177 -7.48 2.37 15.15
C SER A 177 -7.39 0.91 15.69
N GLY A 178 -6.96 -0.04 14.87
CA GLY A 178 -6.86 -1.45 15.17
C GLY A 178 -5.40 -1.85 15.25
N ARG A 179 -5.00 -2.31 16.43
CA ARG A 179 -3.96 -3.32 16.71
C ARG A 179 -2.85 -3.44 15.64
N ARG A 180 -1.60 -3.13 16.01
CA ARG A 180 -0.43 -3.38 15.16
C ARG A 180 -0.43 -4.86 14.71
N TYR A 181 -0.42 -5.07 13.40
CA TYR A 181 -0.30 -6.38 12.78
C TYR A 181 0.87 -6.43 11.83
N GLU A 182 1.42 -7.63 11.68
CA GLU A 182 2.40 -7.94 10.65
C GLU A 182 1.68 -8.69 9.52
N VAL A 183 2.05 -8.42 8.26
CA VAL A 183 1.49 -9.14 7.11
C VAL A 183 2.55 -10.11 6.60
N ALA A 184 2.27 -11.40 6.69
CA ALA A 184 3.11 -12.44 6.11
C ALA A 184 2.62 -12.81 4.70
N GLY A 185 3.56 -13.00 3.78
CA GLY A 185 3.32 -13.52 2.45
C GLY A 185 3.98 -14.90 2.29
N VAL A 186 3.21 -15.89 1.84
CA VAL A 186 3.66 -17.27 1.68
C VAL A 186 3.18 -17.86 0.36
N LEU A 187 3.88 -18.89 -0.12
CA LEU A 187 3.49 -19.63 -1.32
C LEU A 187 2.85 -20.97 -0.91
N ILE A 188 1.54 -21.10 -1.07
CA ILE A 188 0.75 -22.28 -0.73
C ILE A 188 0.57 -23.14 -1.97
N ARG A 189 0.86 -24.44 -1.87
CA ARG A 189 0.68 -25.37 -3.00
C ARG A 189 -0.81 -25.59 -3.27
N GLU A 190 -1.21 -25.52 -4.53
CA GLU A 190 -2.58 -25.85 -4.93
C GLU A 190 -2.88 -27.34 -4.66
N ILE A 191 -4.14 -27.67 -4.39
CA ILE A 191 -4.54 -29.04 -4.05
C ILE A 191 -4.47 -29.95 -5.28
N ASP A 192 -4.98 -29.46 -6.42
CA ASP A 192 -5.14 -30.24 -7.65
C ASP A 192 -4.04 -29.96 -8.69
N SER A 193 -3.17 -28.99 -8.43
CA SER A 193 -2.20 -28.50 -9.42
C SER A 193 -0.78 -28.37 -8.88
N ARG A 194 0.18 -28.19 -9.80
CA ARG A 194 1.58 -27.90 -9.47
C ARG A 194 1.85 -26.41 -9.20
N ASN A 195 0.85 -25.57 -9.40
CA ASN A 195 0.96 -24.13 -9.15
C ASN A 195 0.92 -23.84 -7.64
N ARG A 196 1.15 -22.58 -7.31
CA ARG A 196 1.15 -22.09 -5.93
C ARG A 196 0.39 -20.78 -5.85
N TYR A 197 -0.48 -20.66 -4.86
CA TYR A 197 -1.09 -19.38 -4.49
C TYR A 197 -0.09 -18.54 -3.70
N GLU A 198 0.11 -17.28 -4.09
CA GLU A 198 0.69 -16.28 -3.20
C GLU A 198 -0.39 -15.89 -2.19
N ALA A 199 -0.33 -16.44 -0.99
CA ALA A 199 -1.27 -16.15 0.08
C ALA A 199 -0.68 -15.11 1.02
N ARG A 200 -1.49 -14.11 1.39
CA ARG A 200 -1.15 -13.15 2.44
C ARG A 200 -2.08 -13.30 3.64
N TYR A 201 -1.56 -13.13 4.84
CA TYR A 201 -2.31 -13.15 6.09
C TYR A 201 -1.71 -12.23 7.14
N ARG A 202 -2.51 -11.82 8.12
CA ARG A 202 -2.10 -11.00 9.25
C ARG A 202 -1.69 -11.88 10.42
N ILE A 203 -0.69 -11.41 11.15
CA ILE A 203 -0.21 -11.97 12.40
C ILE A 203 -0.35 -10.91 13.48
N TYR A 204 -0.99 -11.28 14.59
CA TYR A 204 -1.14 -10.44 15.78
C TYR A 204 -0.53 -11.17 16.97
N ASN A 205 0.46 -10.55 17.63
CA ASN A 205 1.09 -11.13 18.83
C ASN A 205 1.53 -12.60 18.64
N ASN A 206 2.13 -12.93 17.49
CA ASN A 206 2.52 -14.31 17.13
C ASN A 206 1.35 -15.27 16.82
N HIS A 207 0.13 -14.78 16.64
CA HIS A 207 -1.05 -15.55 16.25
C HIS A 207 -1.50 -15.19 14.84
N VAL A 208 -1.75 -16.20 14.00
CA VAL A 208 -2.29 -15.99 12.66
C VAL A 208 -3.78 -15.66 12.73
N GLU A 209 -4.21 -14.57 12.11
CA GLU A 209 -5.64 -14.24 12.00
C GLU A 209 -6.29 -15.10 10.89
N ASN A 210 -7.12 -16.07 11.30
CA ASN A 210 -7.70 -17.07 10.38
C ASN A 210 -8.56 -16.49 9.25
N SER A 211 -9.30 -15.41 9.52
CA SER A 211 -10.14 -14.71 8.52
C SER A 211 -9.32 -13.94 7.50
N SER A 212 -8.06 -13.66 7.81
CA SER A 212 -7.15 -12.89 6.95
C SER A 212 -6.37 -13.76 5.98
N VAL A 213 -6.47 -15.08 6.08
CA VAL A 213 -5.77 -16.01 5.18
C VAL A 213 -6.28 -15.83 3.75
N CYS A 214 -5.34 -15.62 2.84
CA CYS A 214 -5.60 -15.33 1.43
C CYS A 214 -6.27 -13.96 1.19
N MET A 215 -6.01 -12.95 2.05
CA MET A 215 -6.61 -11.60 1.94
C MET A 215 -6.28 -10.85 0.64
N ASN A 216 -5.30 -11.33 -0.13
CA ASN A 216 -4.92 -10.73 -1.40
C ASN A 216 -5.93 -11.03 -2.52
N PHE A 217 -6.77 -12.05 -2.34
CA PHE A 217 -7.88 -12.37 -3.23
C PHE A 217 -9.19 -11.74 -2.71
N LYS A 218 -10.15 -11.51 -3.59
CA LYS A 218 -11.47 -11.00 -3.18
C LYS A 218 -12.26 -12.12 -2.50
N THR A 219 -12.97 -11.80 -1.42
CA THR A 219 -13.67 -12.79 -0.58
C THR A 219 -14.71 -13.63 -1.33
N ASP A 220 -15.29 -13.09 -2.39
CA ASP A 220 -16.28 -13.75 -3.26
C ASP A 220 -15.66 -14.54 -4.42
N SER A 221 -14.34 -14.48 -4.59
CA SER A 221 -13.64 -15.12 -5.70
C SER A 221 -13.44 -16.63 -5.50
N VAL A 222 -13.26 -17.35 -6.60
CA VAL A 222 -12.97 -18.79 -6.57
C VAL A 222 -11.58 -19.02 -5.99
N GLU A 223 -10.62 -18.19 -6.39
CA GLU A 223 -9.23 -18.21 -5.92
C GLU A 223 -9.13 -18.03 -4.41
N TYR A 224 -9.96 -17.16 -3.81
CA TYR A 224 -10.02 -17.01 -2.35
C TYR A 224 -10.44 -18.31 -1.66
N ARG A 225 -11.51 -18.95 -2.16
CA ARG A 225 -12.03 -20.20 -1.59
C ARG A 225 -11.05 -21.36 -1.76
N GLU A 226 -10.41 -21.47 -2.92
CA GLU A 226 -9.42 -22.50 -3.20
C GLU A 226 -8.13 -22.29 -2.42
N CYS A 227 -7.62 -21.06 -2.37
CA CYS A 227 -6.45 -20.70 -1.56
C CYS A 227 -6.69 -21.02 -0.08
N ARG A 228 -7.87 -20.69 0.46
CA ARG A 228 -8.20 -21.01 1.85
C ARG A 228 -8.27 -22.51 2.11
N ARG A 229 -8.87 -23.29 1.20
CA ARG A 229 -8.86 -24.76 1.28
C ARG A 229 -7.44 -25.33 1.21
N ALA A 230 -6.62 -24.81 0.30
CA ALA A 230 -5.21 -25.21 0.16
C ALA A 230 -4.35 -24.81 1.37
N ALA A 231 -4.73 -23.77 2.11
CA ALA A 231 -4.02 -23.32 3.29
C ALA A 231 -4.15 -24.26 4.50
N GLU A 232 -5.21 -25.07 4.56
CA GLU A 232 -5.40 -26.01 5.67
C GLU A 232 -4.26 -27.03 5.81
N PRO A 233 -3.90 -27.81 4.76
CA PRO A 233 -2.74 -28.71 4.84
C PRO A 233 -1.43 -27.93 5.02
N TYR A 234 -1.31 -26.71 4.47
CA TYR A 234 -0.11 -25.89 4.62
C TYR A 234 0.21 -25.59 6.09
N PHE A 235 -0.77 -25.17 6.90
CA PHE A 235 -0.52 -24.90 8.32
C PHE A 235 -0.14 -26.16 9.10
N LYS A 236 -0.75 -27.32 8.75
CA LYS A 236 -0.39 -28.62 9.35
C LYS A 236 1.06 -29.01 9.01
N ASP A 237 1.46 -28.86 7.75
CA ASP A 237 2.81 -29.15 7.28
C ASP A 237 3.83 -28.25 7.98
N MET A 238 3.56 -26.95 8.03
CA MET A 238 4.42 -25.97 8.70
C MET A 238 4.56 -26.25 10.20
N CYS A 239 3.47 -26.59 10.89
CA CYS A 239 3.53 -27.01 12.29
C CYS A 239 4.46 -28.23 12.46
N SER A 240 4.34 -29.23 11.58
CA SER A 240 5.18 -30.43 11.64
C SER A 240 6.66 -30.11 11.40
N ASP A 241 6.96 -29.20 10.47
CA ASP A 241 8.32 -28.85 10.09
C ASP A 241 9.00 -27.98 11.15
N TRP A 242 8.28 -27.02 11.74
CA TRP A 242 8.79 -26.25 12.87
C TRP A 242 8.95 -27.10 14.13
N SER A 243 8.08 -28.08 14.35
CA SER A 243 8.25 -29.04 15.44
C SER A 243 9.53 -29.87 15.28
N LYS A 244 9.82 -30.34 14.05
CA LYS A 244 11.07 -31.05 13.74
C LYS A 244 12.31 -30.14 13.92
N ARG A 245 12.21 -28.87 13.53
CA ARG A 245 13.28 -27.88 13.70
C ARG A 245 13.55 -27.60 15.18
N LEU A 246 12.50 -27.43 15.99
CA LEU A 246 12.66 -27.23 17.43
C LEU A 246 13.27 -28.46 18.13
N ALA A 247 12.90 -29.66 17.68
CA ALA A 247 13.48 -30.90 18.22
C ALA A 247 14.99 -31.01 17.95
N LYS A 248 15.47 -30.41 16.84
CA LYS A 248 16.91 -30.32 16.52
C LYS A 248 17.58 -29.18 17.28
N ASP A 249 17.03 -27.98 17.16
CA ASP A 249 17.58 -26.74 17.69
C ASP A 249 16.53 -26.06 18.57
N LYS A 250 16.76 -26.09 19.89
CA LYS A 250 15.83 -25.58 20.93
C LYS A 250 15.87 -24.06 21.08
N ASP A 251 15.89 -23.35 19.95
CA ASP A 251 15.92 -21.89 19.92
C ASP A 251 14.54 -21.32 20.24
N GLU A 252 14.49 -20.23 21.00
CA GLU A 252 13.25 -19.51 21.31
C GLU A 252 12.51 -19.04 20.05
N LYS A 253 13.24 -18.68 18.98
CA LYS A 253 12.64 -18.32 17.69
C LYS A 253 11.92 -19.51 17.04
N ASN A 254 12.51 -20.71 17.12
CA ASN A 254 11.90 -21.92 16.59
C ASN A 254 10.66 -22.29 17.40
N LYS A 255 10.68 -22.05 18.72
CA LYS A 255 9.54 -22.27 19.60
C LYS A 255 8.39 -21.32 19.29
N GLN A 256 8.66 -20.02 19.13
CA GLN A 256 7.66 -19.03 18.74
C GLN A 256 7.03 -19.36 17.38
N ALA A 257 7.84 -19.72 16.38
CA ALA A 257 7.35 -20.12 15.08
C ALA A 257 6.52 -21.41 15.15
N GLN A 258 6.96 -22.41 15.92
CA GLN A 258 6.20 -23.63 16.15
C GLN A 258 4.83 -23.32 16.77
N GLU A 259 4.79 -22.55 17.85
CA GLU A 259 3.56 -22.15 18.53
C GLU A 259 2.60 -21.44 17.56
N GLN A 260 3.11 -20.48 16.78
CA GLN A 260 2.34 -19.76 15.78
C GLN A 260 1.68 -20.70 14.75
N TYR A 261 2.47 -21.56 14.11
CA TYR A 261 1.95 -22.43 13.04
C TYR A 261 1.10 -23.58 13.59
N CYS A 262 1.42 -24.12 14.76
CA CYS A 262 0.64 -25.19 15.37
C CYS A 262 -0.68 -24.69 15.96
N GLU A 263 -0.76 -23.44 16.41
CA GLU A 263 -2.04 -22.84 16.74
C GLU A 263 -2.89 -22.57 15.51
N ALA A 264 -2.29 -22.01 14.45
CA ALA A 264 -2.98 -21.83 13.18
C ALA A 264 -3.54 -23.17 12.68
N ALA A 265 -2.74 -24.24 12.69
CA ALA A 265 -3.18 -25.58 12.26
C ALA A 265 -4.38 -26.14 13.06
N ARG A 266 -4.56 -25.75 14.32
CA ARG A 266 -5.66 -26.21 15.18
C ARG A 266 -6.92 -25.37 15.03
N THR A 267 -6.76 -24.06 14.88
CA THR A 267 -7.87 -23.10 14.89
C THR A 267 -8.37 -22.76 13.49
N TYR A 268 -7.52 -22.92 12.47
CA TYR A 268 -7.84 -22.57 11.11
C TYR A 268 -8.95 -23.46 10.56
N ARG A 269 -10.01 -22.82 10.06
CA ARG A 269 -11.10 -23.46 9.33
C ARG A 269 -11.36 -22.68 8.04
N PRO A 270 -11.15 -23.30 6.86
CA PRO A 270 -11.36 -22.64 5.57
C PRO A 270 -12.84 -22.31 5.33
#